data_AF-A0AAN7EI85-F1
#
_entry.id   AF-A0AAN7EI85-F1
#
_cell.length_a   1.000
_cell.length_b   1.000
_cell.length_c   1.000
_cell.angle_alpha   90.00
_cell.angle_beta   90.00
_cell.angle_gamma   90.00
#
_symmetry.space_group_name_H-M   'P 1'
#
loop_
_entity.id
_entity.type
_entity.pdbx_description
1 polymer ?
#
loop_
_entity_poly.entity_id
_entity_poly.type
_entity_poly.pdbx_seq_one_letter_code
_entity_poly.pdbx_strand_id
1 'polypeptide(L)'
;MASPISCLSILIIPLLVTSLFYDVSNADRPLLEKVCKKTMDHDFCMSILLSDQDGHTNVLYILGIASTSISLKIISDVSDEIENVLIGVTDPVDRNRISNCITGTDDIYKKMQLARNVAGTQSYAEEASLLTAAQLKITECNNQFESHPKHVSPISNHTSKLMKLISISSVIISMITSS
;
A
#
# COMPACT_ATOMS: atom_id res chain seq x y z
N MET A 1 -41.02 9.82 -48.50
CA MET A 1 -41.33 8.76 -47.50
C MET A 1 -40.00 8.28 -46.95
N ALA A 2 -39.57 8.83 -45.81
CA ALA A 2 -38.29 8.46 -45.20
C ALA A 2 -38.47 7.11 -44.49
N SER A 3 -37.64 6.14 -44.86
CA SER A 3 -37.73 4.77 -44.33
C SER A 3 -37.37 4.76 -42.84
N PRO A 4 -38.21 4.19 -41.94
CA PRO A 4 -38.01 4.25 -40.49
C PRO A 4 -36.82 3.39 -40.01
N ILE A 5 -36.26 2.57 -40.91
CA ILE A 5 -35.17 1.63 -40.63
C ILE A 5 -33.83 2.36 -40.50
N SER A 6 -33.67 3.52 -41.16
CA SER A 6 -32.39 4.25 -41.21
C SER A 6 -32.04 4.98 -39.90
N CYS A 7 -33.03 5.29 -39.05
CA CYS A 7 -32.81 6.03 -37.80
C CYS A 7 -32.44 5.11 -36.63
N LEU A 8 -32.86 3.84 -36.66
CA LEU A 8 -32.55 2.84 -35.63
C LEU A 8 -31.07 2.47 -35.64
N SER A 9 -30.47 2.34 -36.83
CA SER A 9 -29.04 1.99 -36.98
C SER A 9 -28.10 3.07 -36.43
N ILE A 10 -28.50 4.34 -36.47
CA ILE A 10 -27.67 5.48 -36.04
C ILE A 10 -27.61 5.59 -34.51
N LEU A 11 -28.62 5.11 -33.78
CA LEU A 11 -28.68 5.15 -32.31
C LEU A 11 -28.13 3.89 -31.64
N ILE A 12 -28.11 2.75 -32.34
CA ILE A 12 -27.62 1.48 -31.79
C ILE A 12 -26.08 1.44 -31.74
N ILE A 13 -25.41 2.04 -32.73
CA ILE A 13 -23.94 2.01 -32.82
C ILE A 13 -23.26 2.80 -31.69
N PRO A 14 -23.69 4.03 -31.32
CA PRO A 14 -23.14 4.75 -30.17
C PRO A 14 -23.37 4.03 -28.84
N LEU A 15 -24.55 3.40 -28.67
CA LEU A 15 -24.88 2.66 -27.44
C LEU A 15 -23.98 1.43 -27.23
N LEU A 16 -23.73 0.67 -28.30
CA LEU A 16 -22.82 -0.49 -28.27
C LEU A 16 -21.38 -0.10 -27.96
N VAL A 17 -20.94 1.05 -28.48
CA VAL A 17 -19.61 1.60 -28.21
C VAL A 17 -19.53 2.07 -26.75
N THR A 18 -20.57 2.69 -26.17
CA THR A 18 -20.57 3.02 -24.74
C THR A 18 -20.60 1.80 -23.83
N SER A 19 -21.26 0.69 -24.20
CA SER A 19 -21.24 -0.54 -23.40
C SER A 19 -19.88 -1.26 -23.42
N LEU A 20 -19.09 -1.11 -24.49
CA LEU A 20 -17.73 -1.66 -24.56
C LEU A 20 -16.71 -0.89 -23.70
N PHE A 21 -17.06 0.34 -23.29
CA PHE A 21 -16.23 1.18 -22.42
C PHE A 21 -16.76 1.30 -20.98
N TYR A 22 -17.85 0.59 -20.64
CA TYR A 22 -18.41 0.56 -19.28
C TYR A 22 -17.92 -0.61 -18.42
N ASP A 23 -16.93 -1.37 -18.89
CA ASP A 23 -16.19 -2.36 -18.11
C ASP A 23 -14.78 -1.88 -17.76
N VAL A 24 -14.62 -0.56 -17.64
CA VAL A 24 -13.37 0.04 -17.20
C VAL A 24 -13.33 0.00 -15.68
N SER A 25 -12.54 -0.96 -15.17
CA SER A 25 -11.66 -0.74 -14.02
C SER A 25 -12.42 -0.41 -12.71
N ASN A 26 -12.95 -1.44 -12.07
CA ASN A 26 -12.99 -1.50 -10.61
C ASN A 26 -12.22 -2.76 -10.22
N ALA A 27 -11.36 -2.68 -9.22
CA ALA A 27 -10.98 -3.90 -8.51
C ALA A 27 -12.29 -4.54 -8.12
N ASP A 28 -12.42 -5.85 -8.27
CA ASP A 28 -13.67 -6.48 -7.88
C ASP A 28 -13.85 -6.14 -6.41
N ARG A 29 -14.77 -5.21 -6.08
CA ARG A 29 -14.93 -4.69 -4.71
C ARG A 29 -14.98 -5.82 -3.67
N PRO A 30 -15.61 -6.98 -3.97
CA PRO A 30 -15.51 -8.17 -3.14
C PRO A 30 -14.08 -8.61 -2.78
N LEU A 31 -13.12 -8.58 -3.72
CA LEU A 31 -11.73 -8.90 -3.46
C LEU A 31 -11.09 -7.88 -2.52
N LEU A 32 -11.26 -6.58 -2.78
CA LEU A 32 -10.74 -5.52 -1.90
C LEU A 32 -11.28 -5.69 -0.48
N GLU A 33 -12.60 -5.88 -0.36
CA GLU A 33 -13.27 -6.09 0.92
C GLU A 33 -12.72 -7.32 1.65
N LYS A 34 -12.50 -8.42 0.92
CA LYS A 34 -11.93 -9.67 1.48
C LYS A 34 -10.51 -9.46 2.02
N VAL A 35 -9.69 -8.67 1.32
CA VAL A 35 -8.34 -8.30 1.76
C VAL A 35 -8.42 -7.35 2.96
N CYS A 36 -9.10 -6.22 2.82
CA CYS A 36 -9.09 -5.16 3.82
C CYS A 36 -9.69 -5.57 5.17
N LYS A 37 -10.65 -6.50 5.20
CA LYS A 37 -11.16 -7.09 6.45
C LYS A 37 -10.12 -7.83 7.29
N LYS A 38 -9.02 -8.27 6.68
CA LYS A 38 -7.93 -8.98 7.36
C LYS A 38 -6.77 -8.06 7.73
N THR A 39 -6.79 -6.80 7.30
CA THR A 39 -5.72 -5.83 7.59
C THR A 39 -5.90 -5.17 8.95
N MET A 40 -4.86 -4.48 9.43
CA MET A 40 -4.88 -3.74 10.70
C MET A 40 -5.91 -2.60 10.72
N ASP A 41 -6.23 -2.03 9.55
CA ASP A 41 -7.11 -0.88 9.42
C ASP A 41 -7.86 -0.99 8.08
N HIS A 42 -9.13 -1.37 8.17
CA HIS A 42 -9.98 -1.62 7.03
C HIS A 42 -10.10 -0.40 6.11
N ASP A 43 -10.43 0.76 6.69
CA ASP A 43 -10.73 1.97 5.92
C ASP A 43 -9.46 2.54 5.30
N PHE A 44 -8.34 2.47 6.03
CA PHE A 44 -7.03 2.78 5.48
C PHE A 44 -6.72 1.87 4.29
N CYS A 45 -6.85 0.54 4.44
CA CYS A 45 -6.63 -0.40 3.34
C CYS A 45 -7.50 -0.08 2.11
N MET A 46 -8.79 0.17 2.32
CA MET A 46 -9.71 0.53 1.23
C MET A 46 -9.26 1.81 0.53
N SER A 47 -8.86 2.84 1.30
CA SER A 47 -8.35 4.09 0.73
C SER A 47 -7.10 3.91 -0.12
N ILE A 48 -6.19 3.02 0.31
CA ILE A 48 -4.96 2.70 -0.42
C ILE A 48 -5.29 1.95 -1.71
N LEU A 49 -6.05 0.85 -1.63
CA LEU A 49 -6.29 0.00 -2.79
C LEU A 49 -7.23 0.63 -3.83
N LEU A 50 -8.09 1.58 -3.44
CA LEU A 50 -8.92 2.36 -4.37
C LEU A 50 -8.17 3.54 -5.01
N SER A 51 -6.99 3.92 -4.49
CA SER A 51 -6.22 5.04 -5.03
C SER A 51 -5.47 4.69 -6.31
N ASP A 52 -5.39 3.40 -6.66
CA ASP A 52 -4.65 2.92 -7.82
C ASP A 52 -5.56 2.19 -8.80
N GLN A 53 -5.68 2.77 -9.99
CA GLN A 53 -6.45 2.19 -11.09
C GLN A 53 -5.82 0.88 -11.60
N ASP A 54 -4.52 0.66 -11.41
CA ASP A 54 -3.86 -0.60 -11.76
C ASP A 54 -4.18 -1.72 -10.75
N GLY A 55 -4.60 -1.35 -9.54
CA GLY A 55 -5.15 -2.25 -8.52
C GLY A 55 -6.53 -2.77 -8.86
N HIS A 56 -7.14 -2.29 -9.95
CA HIS A 56 -8.47 -2.67 -10.37
C HIS A 56 -8.56 -4.03 -11.05
N THR A 57 -8.26 -5.07 -10.26
CA THR A 57 -8.18 -6.46 -10.67
C THR A 57 -8.98 -7.36 -9.73
N ASN A 58 -9.40 -8.53 -10.24
CA ASN A 58 -9.88 -9.65 -9.42
C ASN A 58 -8.76 -10.69 -9.15
N VAL A 59 -7.53 -10.40 -9.59
CA VAL A 59 -6.36 -11.27 -9.41
C VAL A 59 -5.56 -10.79 -8.21
N LEU A 60 -5.61 -11.56 -7.12
CA LEU A 60 -4.98 -11.25 -5.84
C LEU A 60 -3.47 -10.92 -5.97
N TYR A 61 -2.77 -11.62 -6.86
CA TYR A 61 -1.36 -11.38 -7.13
C TYR A 61 -1.09 -10.00 -7.75
N ILE A 62 -1.89 -9.60 -8.76
CA ILE A 62 -1.76 -8.28 -9.39
C ILE A 62 -2.09 -7.18 -8.37
N LEU A 63 -3.09 -7.42 -7.50
CA LEU A 63 -3.44 -6.52 -6.40
C LEU A 63 -2.26 -6.34 -5.41
N GLY A 64 -1.49 -7.40 -5.13
CA GLY A 64 -0.30 -7.32 -4.28
C GLY A 64 0.81 -6.43 -4.87
N ILE A 65 1.05 -6.53 -6.18
CA ILE A 65 2.01 -5.67 -6.88
C ILE A 65 1.55 -4.21 -6.86
N ALA A 66 0.27 -3.95 -7.16
CA ALA A 66 -0.30 -2.61 -7.13
C ALA A 66 -0.20 -1.99 -5.72
N SER A 67 -0.68 -2.71 -4.69
CA SER A 67 -0.59 -2.33 -3.28
C SER A 67 0.83 -1.94 -2.87
N THR A 68 1.83 -2.75 -3.25
CA THR A 68 3.22 -2.50 -2.90
C THR A 68 3.79 -1.30 -3.66
N SER A 69 3.38 -1.07 -4.91
CA SER A 69 3.75 0.12 -5.69
C SER A 69 3.25 1.41 -5.04
N ILE A 70 1.99 1.44 -4.59
CA ILE A 70 1.42 2.59 -3.88
C ILE A 70 2.13 2.79 -2.55
N SER A 71 2.34 1.70 -1.80
CA SER A 71 3.02 1.74 -0.52
C SER A 71 4.42 2.35 -0.63
N LEU A 72 5.19 2.05 -1.68
CA LEU A 72 6.49 2.66 -1.92
C LEU A 72 6.44 4.19 -2.03
N LYS A 73 5.44 4.73 -2.74
CA LYS A 73 5.25 6.19 -2.84
C LYS A 73 4.99 6.79 -1.47
N ILE A 74 4.06 6.20 -0.72
CA ILE A 74 3.67 6.72 0.60
C ILE A 74 4.81 6.55 1.63
N ILE A 75 5.61 5.48 1.55
CA ILE A 75 6.80 5.31 2.40
C ILE A 75 7.79 6.46 2.17
N SER A 76 8.00 6.87 0.91
CA SER A 76 8.84 8.03 0.58
C SER A 76 8.28 9.30 1.23
N ASP A 77 6.99 9.57 1.06
CA ASP A 77 6.34 10.75 1.65
C ASP A 77 6.46 10.75 3.18
N VAL A 78 6.26 9.60 3.82
CA VAL A 78 6.40 9.46 5.28
C VAL A 78 7.85 9.66 5.73
N SER A 79 8.83 9.26 4.94
CA SER A 79 10.25 9.53 5.25
C SER A 79 10.51 11.04 5.30
N ASP A 80 10.02 11.78 4.30
CA ASP A 80 10.13 13.23 4.24
C ASP A 80 9.38 13.90 5.40
N GLU A 81 8.19 13.40 5.77
CA GLU A 81 7.44 13.87 6.94
C GLU A 81 8.24 13.67 8.24
N ILE A 82 8.90 12.52 8.43
CA ILE A 82 9.73 12.24 9.61
C ILE A 82 10.96 13.17 9.65
N GLU A 83 11.60 13.44 8.52
CA GLU A 83 12.70 14.40 8.44
C GLU A 83 12.25 15.81 8.85
N ASN A 84 11.06 16.22 8.43
CA ASN A 84 10.48 17.50 8.85
C ASN A 84 10.21 17.55 10.36
N VAL A 85 9.75 16.44 10.96
CA VAL A 85 9.62 16.34 12.43
C VAL A 85 10.98 16.52 13.10
N LEU A 86 12.05 15.89 12.57
CA LEU A 86 13.40 16.01 13.13
C LEU A 86 13.87 17.47 13.19
N ILE A 87 13.52 18.32 12.22
CA ILE A 87 13.91 19.74 12.22
C ILE A 87 13.35 20.47 13.45
N GLY A 88 12.12 20.14 13.88
CA GLY A 88 11.45 20.79 15.00
C GLY A 88 11.81 20.25 16.39
N VAL A 89 12.49 19.11 16.49
CA VAL A 89 12.84 18.48 17.76
C VAL A 89 14.14 19.04 18.33
N THR A 90 14.09 19.58 19.54
CA THR A 90 15.26 20.17 20.22
C THR A 90 15.97 19.22 21.18
N ASP A 91 15.25 18.23 21.73
CA ASP A 91 15.83 17.26 22.65
C ASP A 91 16.85 16.35 21.95
N PRO A 92 18.12 16.30 22.41
CA PRO A 92 19.17 15.56 21.70
C PRO A 92 18.94 14.05 21.69
N VAL A 93 18.27 13.50 22.70
CA VAL A 93 17.95 12.06 22.75
C VAL A 93 16.92 11.74 21.68
N ASP A 94 15.84 12.52 21.59
CA ASP A 94 14.80 12.32 20.59
C ASP A 94 15.30 12.59 19.18
N ARG A 95 16.16 13.60 18.96
CA ARG A 95 16.82 13.80 17.66
C ARG A 95 17.58 12.56 17.21
N ASN A 96 18.39 11.97 18.10
CA ASN A 96 19.15 10.76 17.77
C ASN A 96 18.24 9.55 17.48
N ARG A 97 17.17 9.37 18.25
CA ARG A 97 16.19 8.31 18.04
C ARG A 97 15.48 8.45 16.68
N ILE A 98 15.07 9.67 16.32
CA ILE A 98 14.43 9.96 15.03
C ILE A 98 15.41 9.72 13.88
N SER A 99 16.68 10.15 14.00
CA SER A 99 17.70 9.89 12.97
C SER A 99 17.90 8.39 12.72
N ASN A 100 17.89 7.56 13.77
CA ASN A 100 17.92 6.10 13.63
C ASN A 100 16.68 5.57 12.90
N CYS A 101 15.51 6.13 13.20
CA CYS A 101 14.26 5.79 12.52
C CYS A 101 14.24 6.17 11.04
N ILE A 102 14.83 7.30 10.65
CA ILE A 102 14.96 7.72 9.23
C ILE A 102 15.78 6.68 8.47
N THR A 103 16.93 6.27 9.03
CA THR A 103 17.75 5.20 8.44
C THR A 103 16.96 3.89 8.32
N GLY A 104 16.13 3.58 9.33
CA GLY A 104 15.21 2.43 9.28
C GLY A 104 14.14 2.55 8.18
N THR A 105 13.70 3.76 7.85
CA THR A 105 12.67 4.03 6.82
C THR A 105 13.22 3.83 5.41
N ASP A 106 14.46 4.25 5.13
CA ASP A 106 15.17 3.89 3.90
C ASP A 106 15.28 2.37 3.73
N ASP A 107 15.54 1.69 4.83
CA ASP A 107 15.67 0.24 4.88
C ASP A 107 14.32 -0.47 4.65
N ILE A 108 13.22 0.12 5.08
CA ILE A 108 11.84 -0.31 4.79
C ILE A 108 11.56 -0.14 3.29
N TYR A 109 11.87 1.02 2.73
CA TYR A 109 11.69 1.30 1.31
C TYR A 109 12.41 0.27 0.44
N LYS A 110 13.70 0.00 0.71
CA LYS A 110 14.49 -1.00 -0.03
C LYS A 110 13.88 -2.40 0.07
N LYS A 111 13.43 -2.81 1.25
CA LYS A 111 12.80 -4.14 1.45
C LYS A 111 11.46 -4.24 0.73
N MET A 112 10.65 -3.19 0.75
CA MET A 112 9.40 -3.12 -0.01
C MET A 112 9.63 -3.14 -1.52
N GLN A 113 10.69 -2.49 -1.99
CA GLN A 113 11.08 -2.50 -3.40
C GLN A 113 11.50 -3.91 -3.85
N LEU A 114 12.32 -4.58 -3.03
CA LEU A 114 12.68 -5.97 -3.27
C LEU A 114 11.45 -6.89 -3.22
N ALA A 115 10.57 -6.71 -2.23
CA ALA A 115 9.33 -7.48 -2.09
C ALA A 115 8.48 -7.36 -3.36
N ARG A 116 8.33 -6.15 -3.90
CA ARG A 116 7.64 -5.91 -5.18
C ARG A 116 8.29 -6.65 -6.35
N ASN A 117 9.61 -6.66 -6.43
CA ASN A 117 10.34 -7.30 -7.53
C ASN A 117 10.18 -8.81 -7.50
N VAL A 118 10.34 -9.41 -6.32
CA VAL A 118 10.22 -10.87 -6.14
C VAL A 118 8.75 -11.33 -6.17
N ALA A 119 7.82 -10.45 -5.80
CA ALA A 119 6.40 -10.61 -6.11
C ALA A 119 6.26 -10.78 -7.61
N GLY A 120 6.82 -9.88 -8.44
CA GLY A 120 6.85 -9.96 -9.91
C GLY A 120 7.26 -11.32 -10.51
N THR A 121 8.08 -12.10 -9.80
CA THR A 121 8.53 -13.45 -10.18
C THR A 121 7.84 -14.58 -9.41
N GLN A 122 6.79 -14.27 -8.65
CA GLN A 122 6.00 -15.17 -7.80
C GLN A 122 6.81 -15.90 -6.72
N SER A 123 7.90 -15.29 -6.23
CA SER A 123 8.72 -15.82 -5.13
C SER A 123 8.09 -15.46 -3.78
N TYR A 124 6.93 -16.05 -3.48
CA TYR A 124 6.07 -15.63 -2.37
C TYR A 124 6.70 -15.80 -0.97
N ALA A 125 7.53 -16.82 -0.79
CA ALA A 125 8.24 -17.04 0.49
C ALA A 125 9.28 -15.93 0.74
N GLU A 126 9.97 -15.49 -0.32
CA GLU A 126 10.93 -14.41 -0.25
C GLU A 126 10.24 -13.06 -0.04
N GLU A 127 9.13 -12.82 -0.74
CA GLU A 127 8.26 -11.67 -0.52
C GLU A 127 7.83 -11.56 0.95
N ALA A 128 7.28 -12.63 1.52
CA ALA A 128 6.85 -12.66 2.92
C ALA A 128 8.00 -12.40 3.91
N SER A 129 9.19 -12.93 3.63
CA SER A 129 10.40 -12.68 4.43
C SER A 129 10.81 -11.20 4.40
N LEU A 130 10.79 -10.59 3.22
CA LEU A 130 11.11 -9.16 3.02
C LEU A 130 10.12 -8.24 3.73
N LEU A 131 8.82 -8.54 3.66
CA LEU A 131 7.78 -7.80 4.38
C LEU A 131 7.96 -7.91 5.90
N THR A 132 8.28 -9.10 6.40
CA THR A 132 8.58 -9.31 7.83
C THR A 132 9.80 -8.50 8.27
N ALA A 133 10.87 -8.49 7.46
CA ALA A 133 12.06 -7.71 7.73
C ALA A 133 11.78 -6.19 7.71
N ALA A 134 10.84 -5.73 6.89
CA ALA A 134 10.41 -4.33 6.89
C ALA A 134 9.62 -3.97 8.16
N GLN A 135 8.71 -4.84 8.62
CA GLN A 135 8.00 -4.65 9.91
C GLN A 135 8.94 -4.60 11.11
N LEU A 136 10.02 -5.41 11.08
CA LEU A 136 11.03 -5.39 12.13
C LEU A 136 11.72 -4.03 12.23
N LYS A 137 11.98 -3.34 11.11
CA LYS A 137 12.56 -1.99 11.12
C LYS A 137 11.65 -0.94 11.77
N ILE A 138 10.34 -1.06 11.57
CA ILE A 138 9.37 -0.21 12.27
C ILE A 138 9.39 -0.50 13.78
N THR A 139 9.45 -1.78 14.14
CA THR A 139 9.51 -2.22 15.54
C THR A 139 10.78 -1.71 16.22
N GLU A 140 11.94 -1.84 15.56
CA GLU A 140 13.22 -1.30 16.03
C GLU A 140 13.14 0.21 16.26
N CYS A 141 12.51 0.96 15.34
CA CYS A 141 12.29 2.40 15.48
C CYS A 141 11.41 2.73 16.70
N ASN A 142 10.25 2.07 16.85
CA ASN A 142 9.37 2.29 17.99
C ASN A 142 10.07 1.99 19.33
N ASN A 143 10.88 0.93 19.37
CA ASN A 143 11.63 0.52 20.56
C ASN A 143 12.69 1.55 20.99
N GLN A 144 13.15 2.43 20.10
CA GLN A 144 14.04 3.54 20.46
C GLN A 144 13.43 4.42 21.54
N PHE A 145 12.11 4.68 21.49
CA PHE A 145 11.38 5.56 22.41
C PHE A 145 10.92 4.87 23.68
N GLU A 146 10.83 3.54 23.66
CA GLU A 146 10.55 2.71 24.83
C GLU A 146 11.80 2.46 25.70
N SER A 147 12.99 2.63 25.12
CA SER A 147 14.28 2.51 25.83
C SER A 147 14.46 3.65 26.85
N HIS A 148 15.12 3.37 27.98
CA HIS A 148 15.29 4.37 29.04
C HIS A 148 16.26 5.51 28.63
N PRO A 149 15.97 6.78 28.94
CA PRO A 149 14.71 7.28 29.51
C PRO A 149 13.56 7.19 28.49
N LYS A 150 12.43 6.64 28.91
CA LYS A 150 11.26 6.44 28.04
C LYS A 150 10.64 7.78 27.66
N HIS A 151 10.44 8.03 26.38
CA HIS A 151 9.84 9.25 25.85
C HIS A 151 8.59 8.92 25.02
N VAL A 152 7.69 9.90 24.88
CA VAL A 152 6.57 9.78 23.93
C VAL A 152 7.12 10.04 22.53
N SER A 153 6.94 9.09 21.61
CA SER A 153 7.46 9.23 20.25
C SER A 153 6.68 10.28 19.45
N PRO A 154 7.33 11.35 18.96
CA PRO A 154 6.69 12.36 18.10
C PRO A 154 6.37 11.81 16.70
N ILE A 155 6.90 10.64 16.34
CA ILE A 155 6.71 10.00 15.04
C ILE A 155 5.86 8.72 15.10
N SER A 156 5.21 8.45 16.24
CA SER A 156 4.36 7.26 16.44
C SER A 156 3.25 7.10 15.39
N ASN A 157 2.64 8.21 14.96
CA ASN A 157 1.64 8.17 13.88
C ASN A 157 2.24 7.77 12.53
N HIS A 158 3.46 8.24 12.23
CA HIS A 158 4.19 7.90 11.01
C HIS A 158 4.57 6.42 10.99
N THR A 159 5.13 5.90 12.08
CA THR A 159 5.48 4.48 12.19
C THR A 159 4.25 3.57 12.17
N SER A 160 3.12 4.01 12.74
CA SER A 160 1.83 3.33 12.62
C SER A 160 1.32 3.29 11.17
N LYS A 161 1.42 4.40 10.42
CA LYS A 161 1.06 4.48 9.00
C LYS A 161 1.92 3.51 8.16
N LEU A 162 3.24 3.47 8.38
CA LEU A 162 4.13 2.50 7.73
C LEU A 162 3.72 1.06 8.03
N MET A 163 3.37 0.74 9.28
CA MET A 163 2.97 -0.61 9.68
C MET A 163 1.67 -1.03 8.98
N LYS A 164 0.70 -0.13 8.89
CA LYS A 164 -0.56 -0.37 8.16
C LYS A 164 -0.32 -0.64 6.68
N LEU A 165 0.58 0.10 6.02
CA LEU A 165 0.93 -0.14 4.62
C LEU A 165 1.50 -1.55 4.41
N ILE A 166 2.49 -1.94 5.22
CA ILE A 166 3.10 -3.27 5.10
C ILE A 166 2.07 -4.37 5.41
N SER A 167 1.16 -4.15 6.37
CA SER A 167 0.09 -5.09 6.69
C SER A 167 -0.80 -5.42 5.49
N ILE A 168 -1.05 -4.48 4.58
CA ILE A 168 -1.87 -4.75 3.39
C ILE A 168 -1.18 -5.80 2.52
N SER A 169 0.09 -5.58 2.16
CA SER A 169 0.88 -6.54 1.38
C SER A 169 1.04 -7.88 2.11
N SER A 170 1.29 -7.88 3.44
CA SER A 170 1.38 -9.09 4.25
C SER A 170 0.09 -9.93 4.27
N VAL A 171 -1.08 -9.28 4.25
CA VAL A 171 -2.37 -9.99 4.17
C VAL A 171 -2.56 -10.60 2.79
N ILE A 172 -2.24 -9.85 1.72
CA ILE A 172 -2.37 -10.34 0.34
C ILE A 172 -1.49 -11.59 0.14
N ILE A 173 -0.22 -11.54 0.55
CA ILE A 173 0.69 -12.69 0.43
C ILE A 173 0.24 -13.88 1.27
N SER A 174 -0.31 -13.65 2.46
CA SER A 174 -0.89 -14.71 3.29
C SER A 174 -2.07 -15.37 2.58
N MET A 175 -2.94 -14.59 1.94
CA MET A 175 -4.06 -15.11 1.18
C MET A 175 -3.60 -15.95 -0.02
N ILE A 176 -2.54 -15.54 -0.72
CA ILE A 176 -1.96 -16.31 -1.85
C ILE A 176 -1.40 -17.66 -1.36
N THR A 177 -0.61 -17.65 -0.29
CA THR A 177 0.11 -18.83 0.20
C THR A 177 -0.74 -19.79 1.02
N SER A 178 -1.89 -19.33 1.51
CA SER A 178 -2.88 -20.16 2.22
C SER A 178 -3.91 -20.84 1.31
N SER A 179 -3.87 -20.56 0.01
CA SER A 179 -4.83 -21.08 -0.99
C SER A 179 -4.40 -22.41 -1.59
#